data_AF-A0A451C8X4-F1
#
_entry.id   AF-A0A451C8X4-F1
#
_cell.length_a   1.000
_cell.length_b   1.000
_cell.length_c   1.000
_cell.angle_alpha   90.00
_cell.angle_beta   90.00
_cell.angle_gamma   90.00
#
_symmetry.space_group_name_H-M   'P 1'
#
loop_
_entity.id
_entity.type
_entity.pdbx_description
1 polymer ?
#
loop_
_entity_poly.entity_id
_entity_poly.type
_entity_poly.pdbx_seq_one_letter_code
_entity_poly.pdbx_strand_id
1 'polypeptide(L)'
;RATMSAIRHPCLIMGQCPSNFEGRNTKVRESARSEQFLDVHYKELTADPIGAVRRIYHYHGYEYSGRFEANMKNWLADNPQHKHGVHRYTLAEYGLDEKKIRQDFSDYGEWLQQLKTA
;
A
#
# COMPACT_ATOMS: atom_id res chain seq x y z
N ARG A 1 -1.38 17.55 43.87
CA ARG A 1 -0.08 17.00 43.41
C ARG A 1 -0.26 15.49 43.30
N ALA A 2 -0.69 15.00 42.13
CA ALA A 2 -0.96 13.58 41.90
C ALA A 2 0.12 13.04 40.95
N THR A 3 0.87 12.06 41.44
CA THR A 3 1.83 11.26 40.67
C THR A 3 1.05 10.31 39.75
N MET A 4 1.00 10.60 38.45
CA MET A 4 0.54 9.64 37.45
C MET A 4 1.66 8.63 37.18
N SER A 5 1.56 7.50 37.88
CA SER A 5 2.27 6.27 37.59
C SER A 5 1.59 5.52 36.44
N ALA A 6 2.41 4.94 35.57
CA ALA A 6 2.10 3.94 34.52
C ALA A 6 1.21 4.43 33.37
N ILE A 7 1.56 4.26 32.10
CA ILE A 7 2.02 3.00 31.48
C ILE A 7 3.23 3.29 30.58
N ARG A 8 4.45 3.04 31.07
CA ARG A 8 5.63 2.89 30.21
C ARG A 8 5.65 1.45 29.74
N HIS A 9 5.06 1.18 28.59
CA HIS A 9 5.15 -0.11 27.94
C HIS A 9 6.64 -0.38 27.59
N PRO A 10 7.24 -1.52 27.98
CA PRO A 10 8.67 -1.80 27.80
C PRO A 10 9.16 -1.74 26.35
N CYS A 11 8.25 -1.76 25.38
CA CYS A 11 8.56 -1.81 23.96
C CYS A 11 9.10 -0.49 23.37
N LEU A 12 8.97 0.64 24.09
CA LEU A 12 9.44 1.95 23.62
C LEU A 12 10.92 2.24 23.96
N ILE A 13 11.58 1.42 24.78
CA ILE A 13 12.95 1.68 25.25
C ILE A 13 14.02 1.06 24.34
N MET A 14 13.67 0.05 23.54
CA MET A 14 14.65 -0.70 22.71
C MET A 14 14.60 -0.38 21.21
N GLY A 15 13.74 0.55 20.75
CA GLY A 15 13.61 0.87 19.32
C GLY A 15 13.19 -0.31 18.43
N GLN A 16 12.77 -1.42 19.04
CA GLN A 16 12.42 -2.68 18.39
C GLN A 16 11.00 -3.06 18.78
N CYS A 17 10.02 -2.19 18.46
CA CYS A 17 8.66 -2.66 18.42
C CYS A 17 8.48 -3.47 17.12
N PRO A 18 8.21 -4.78 17.17
CA PRO A 18 7.95 -5.58 15.96
C PRO A 18 6.65 -5.14 15.24
N SER A 19 5.95 -4.13 15.75
CA SER A 19 4.90 -3.39 15.04
C SER A 19 5.44 -2.45 13.95
N ASN A 20 6.72 -2.54 13.56
CA ASN A 20 7.27 -1.78 12.44
C ASN A 20 6.37 -1.91 11.21
N PHE A 21 6.12 -0.75 10.60
CA PHE A 21 4.92 -0.36 9.88
C PHE A 21 4.52 -1.28 8.70
N GLU A 22 5.44 -2.07 8.13
CA GLU A 22 5.15 -2.96 6.99
C GLU A 22 5.72 -4.39 7.13
N GLY A 23 6.50 -4.68 8.18
CA GLY A 23 7.27 -5.93 8.28
C GLY A 23 6.42 -7.21 8.42
N ARG A 24 5.14 -7.09 8.81
CA ARG A 24 4.26 -8.26 8.97
C ARG A 24 3.92 -8.91 7.64
N ASN A 25 3.58 -8.13 6.62
CA ASN A 25 3.18 -8.69 5.33
C ASN A 25 4.37 -9.27 4.58
N THR A 26 5.53 -8.61 4.60
CA THR A 26 6.77 -9.14 3.99
C THR A 26 7.15 -10.48 4.59
N LYS A 27 7.09 -10.63 5.93
CA LYS A 27 7.35 -11.91 6.61
C LYS A 27 6.39 -13.02 6.21
N VAL A 28 5.11 -12.71 5.98
CA VAL A 28 4.16 -13.71 5.46
C VAL A 28 4.61 -14.20 4.08
N ARG A 29 5.02 -13.27 3.21
CA ARG A 29 5.49 -13.58 1.84
C ARG A 29 6.76 -14.41 1.82
N GLU A 30 7.66 -14.28 2.79
CA GLU A 30 8.86 -15.12 2.92
C GLU A 30 8.54 -16.61 3.10
N SER A 31 7.42 -16.91 3.76
CA SER A 31 6.99 -18.28 4.07
C SER A 31 5.93 -18.85 3.13
N ALA A 32 5.32 -18.01 2.31
CA ALA A 32 4.21 -18.35 1.44
C ALA A 32 4.66 -18.55 -0.01
N ARG A 33 3.79 -19.15 -0.83
CA ARG A 33 4.07 -19.33 -2.25
C ARG A 33 3.92 -18.00 -2.98
N SER A 34 4.90 -17.64 -3.82
CA SER A 34 4.89 -16.37 -4.54
C SER A 34 3.68 -16.21 -5.46
N GLU A 35 3.12 -17.33 -5.98
CA GLU A 35 1.94 -17.31 -6.86
C GLU A 35 0.62 -16.98 -6.13
N GLN A 36 0.66 -16.78 -4.81
CA GLN A 36 -0.48 -16.31 -4.03
C GLN A 36 -0.58 -14.78 -4.01
N PHE A 37 0.43 -14.07 -4.51
CA PHE A 37 0.53 -12.62 -4.42
C PHE A 37 0.71 -11.99 -5.79
N LEU A 38 -0.19 -11.06 -6.13
CA LEU A 38 -0.07 -10.18 -7.28
C LEU A 38 0.13 -8.75 -6.79
N ASP A 39 1.29 -8.18 -7.08
CA ASP A 39 1.57 -6.77 -6.80
C ASP A 39 1.03 -5.88 -7.92
N VAL A 40 0.26 -4.85 -7.55
CA VAL A 40 -0.26 -3.81 -8.46
C VAL A 40 0.21 -2.46 -7.96
N HIS A 41 1.05 -1.78 -8.74
CA HIS A 41 1.55 -0.47 -8.33
C HIS A 41 0.48 0.60 -8.51
N TYR A 42 0.38 1.50 -7.53
CA TYR A 42 -0.58 2.60 -7.60
C TYR A 42 -0.45 3.43 -8.89
N LYS A 43 0.79 3.74 -9.31
CA LYS A 43 1.03 4.49 -10.56
C LYS A 43 0.53 3.76 -11.81
N GLU A 44 0.71 2.44 -11.86
CA GLU A 44 0.20 1.58 -12.95
C GLU A 44 -1.33 1.59 -12.94
N LEU A 45 -1.93 1.37 -11.77
CA LEU A 45 -3.38 1.35 -11.59
C LEU A 45 -4.05 2.67 -12.00
N THR A 46 -3.45 3.81 -11.64
CA THR A 46 -4.00 5.12 -12.01
C THR A 46 -3.80 5.46 -13.49
N ALA A 47 -2.76 4.93 -14.12
CA ALA A 47 -2.47 5.19 -15.53
C ALA A 47 -3.33 4.32 -16.46
N ASP A 48 -3.55 3.05 -16.10
CA ASP A 48 -4.39 2.10 -16.85
C ASP A 48 -5.16 1.17 -15.90
N PRO A 49 -6.31 1.63 -15.36
CA PRO A 49 -7.10 0.82 -14.44
C PRO A 49 -7.69 -0.43 -15.09
N ILE A 50 -8.01 -0.37 -16.39
CA ILE A 50 -8.56 -1.52 -17.12
C ILE A 50 -7.49 -2.58 -17.34
N GLY A 51 -6.28 -2.18 -17.74
CA GLY A 51 -5.13 -3.07 -17.87
C GLY A 51 -4.78 -3.76 -16.55
N ALA A 52 -4.78 -3.00 -15.45
CA ALA A 52 -4.53 -3.55 -14.11
C ALA A 52 -5.57 -4.62 -13.72
N VAL A 53 -6.87 -4.37 -13.92
CA VAL A 53 -7.92 -5.36 -13.63
C VAL A 53 -7.81 -6.58 -14.54
N ARG A 54 -7.51 -6.39 -15.83
CA ARG A 54 -7.30 -7.51 -16.76
C ARG A 54 -6.15 -8.40 -16.30
N ARG A 55 -5.03 -7.81 -15.84
CA ARG A 55 -3.89 -8.54 -15.27
C ARG A 55 -4.27 -9.33 -14.02
N ILE A 56 -5.07 -8.74 -13.11
CA ILE A 56 -5.58 -9.42 -11.92
C ILE A 56 -6.41 -10.66 -12.30
N TYR A 57 -7.34 -10.51 -13.24
CA TYR A 57 -8.20 -11.62 -13.67
C TYR A 57 -7.40 -12.73 -14.35
N HIS A 58 -6.47 -12.35 -15.23
CA HIS A 58 -5.60 -13.31 -15.90
C HIS A 58 -4.74 -14.11 -14.90
N TYR A 59 -4.14 -13.42 -13.92
CA TYR A 59 -3.29 -14.05 -12.90
C TYR A 59 -4.02 -15.12 -12.09
N HIS A 60 -5.29 -14.87 -11.75
CA HIS A 60 -6.11 -15.82 -10.99
C HIS A 60 -6.90 -16.81 -11.88
N GLY A 61 -6.77 -16.72 -13.20
CA GLY A 61 -7.50 -17.58 -14.14
C GLY A 61 -9.00 -17.33 -14.17
N TYR A 62 -9.45 -16.11 -13.84
CA TYR A 62 -10.86 -15.74 -13.87
C TYR A 62 -11.32 -15.37 -15.28
N GLU A 63 -12.60 -15.61 -15.57
CA GLU A 63 -13.22 -15.21 -16.83
C GLU A 63 -13.25 -13.69 -16.96
N TYR A 64 -12.74 -13.18 -18.08
CA TYR A 64 -12.73 -11.75 -18.40
C TYR A 64 -13.50 -11.51 -19.71
N SER A 65 -14.73 -11.04 -19.60
CA SER A 65 -15.62 -10.83 -20.75
C SER A 65 -15.61 -9.40 -21.28
N GLY A 66 -15.95 -9.22 -22.56
CA GLY A 66 -16.10 -7.89 -23.15
C GLY A 66 -17.20 -7.04 -22.49
N ARG A 67 -18.28 -7.69 -21.99
CA ARG A 67 -19.34 -7.01 -21.24
C ARG A 67 -18.84 -6.46 -19.90
N PHE A 68 -18.02 -7.25 -19.19
CA PHE A 68 -17.42 -6.81 -17.95
C PHE A 68 -16.54 -5.57 -18.15
N GLU A 69 -15.68 -5.59 -19.17
CA GLU A 69 -14.85 -4.42 -19.51
C GLU A 69 -15.68 -3.19 -19.88
N ALA A 70 -16.74 -3.35 -20.69
CA ALA A 70 -17.62 -2.26 -21.08
C ALA A 70 -18.27 -1.60 -19.85
N ASN A 71 -18.76 -2.40 -18.90
CA ASN A 71 -19.33 -1.89 -17.66
C ASN A 71 -18.30 -1.10 -16.83
N MET A 72 -17.06 -1.60 -16.72
CA MET A 72 -16.00 -0.89 -16.02
C MET A 72 -15.67 0.45 -16.69
N LYS A 73 -15.54 0.48 -18.02
CA LYS A 73 -15.29 1.72 -18.76
C LYS A 73 -16.38 2.76 -18.55
N ASN A 74 -17.65 2.34 -18.57
CA ASN A 74 -18.78 3.23 -18.30
C ASN A 74 -18.71 3.79 -16.88
N TRP A 75 -18.45 2.94 -15.88
CA TRP A 75 -18.32 3.40 -14.50
C TRP A 75 -17.17 4.39 -14.32
N LEU A 76 -16.01 4.15 -14.94
CA LEU A 76 -14.86 5.05 -14.87
C LEU A 76 -15.16 6.41 -15.52
N ALA A 77 -15.93 6.44 -16.61
CA ALA A 77 -16.34 7.69 -17.26
C ALA A 77 -17.22 8.55 -16.33
N ASP A 78 -18.09 7.92 -15.53
CA ASP A 78 -19.02 8.61 -14.62
C ASP A 78 -18.38 9.00 -13.28
N ASN A 79 -17.24 8.40 -12.93
CA ASN A 79 -16.56 8.51 -11.64
C ASN A 79 -15.09 8.93 -11.78
N PRO A 80 -14.79 10.10 -12.37
CA PRO A 80 -13.43 10.58 -12.46
C PRO A 80 -12.81 10.77 -11.08
N GLN A 81 -11.53 10.43 -10.97
CA GLN A 81 -10.75 10.62 -9.75
C GLN A 81 -10.78 12.11 -9.34
N HIS A 82 -10.99 12.39 -8.05
CA HIS A 82 -11.14 13.75 -7.49
C HIS A 82 -12.43 14.51 -7.85
N LYS A 83 -13.51 13.82 -8.23
CA LYS A 83 -14.85 14.43 -8.43
C LYS A 83 -15.34 15.30 -7.25
N HIS A 84 -14.81 15.09 -6.04
CA HIS A 84 -15.15 15.84 -4.83
C HIS A 84 -14.03 16.77 -4.32
N GLY A 85 -13.03 17.07 -5.16
CA GLY A 85 -11.91 17.95 -4.81
C GLY A 85 -10.66 17.20 -4.34
N VAL A 86 -9.54 17.93 -4.26
CA VAL A 86 -8.25 17.42 -3.78
C VAL A 86 -8.03 17.93 -2.36
N HIS A 87 -8.07 17.04 -1.38
CA HIS A 87 -7.63 17.36 -0.03
C HIS A 87 -6.10 17.42 -0.01
N ARG A 88 -5.55 18.60 0.26
CA ARG A 88 -4.11 18.81 0.41
C ARG A 88 -3.80 18.81 1.91
N TYR A 89 -3.02 17.83 2.34
CA TYR A 89 -2.47 17.74 3.68
C TYR A 89 -0.95 17.80 3.61
N THR A 90 -0.32 18.37 4.63
CA THR A 90 1.13 18.37 4.77
C THR A 90 1.54 17.49 5.95
N LEU A 91 2.73 16.89 5.86
CA LEU A 91 3.28 16.09 6.97
C LEU A 91 3.43 16.93 8.25
N ALA A 92 3.79 18.21 8.11
CA ALA A 92 3.98 19.14 9.21
C ALA A 92 2.70 19.38 10.03
N GLU A 93 1.51 19.34 9.42
CA GLU A 93 0.21 19.47 10.12
C GLU A 93 -0.01 18.37 11.17
N TYR A 94 0.65 17.23 10.99
CA TYR A 94 0.57 16.07 11.88
C TYR A 94 1.85 15.86 12.70
N GLY A 95 2.77 16.83 12.67
CA GLY A 95 4.06 16.71 13.36
C GLY A 95 4.97 15.62 12.80
N LEU A 96 4.79 15.24 11.53
CA LEU A 96 5.56 14.20 10.87
C LEU A 96 6.73 14.81 10.10
N ASP A 97 7.90 14.18 10.24
CA ASP A 97 9.11 14.54 9.50
C ASP A 97 9.31 13.62 8.30
N GLU A 98 9.47 14.21 7.12
CA GLU A 98 9.60 13.47 5.87
C GLU A 98 10.86 12.60 5.82
N LYS A 99 11.99 13.12 6.34
CA LYS A 99 13.26 12.39 6.34
C LYS A 99 13.16 11.15 7.22
N LYS A 100 12.53 11.29 8.39
CA LYS A 100 12.24 10.19 9.30
C LYS A 100 11.32 9.15 8.65
N ILE A 101 10.26 9.56 7.97
CA ILE A 101 9.39 8.64 7.24
C ILE A 101 10.18 7.89 6.16
N ARG A 102 10.98 8.56 5.34
CA ARG A 102 11.79 7.87 4.32
C ARG A 102 12.75 6.86 4.93
N GLN A 103 13.36 7.19 6.08
CA GLN A 103 14.24 6.27 6.79
C GLN A 103 13.47 5.06 7.33
N ASP A 104 12.32 5.30 7.99
CA ASP A 104 11.50 4.26 8.59
C ASP A 104 10.90 3.29 7.53
N PHE A 105 10.77 3.72 6.27
CA PHE A 105 10.26 2.93 5.13
C PHE A 105 11.34 2.48 4.13
N SER A 106 12.63 2.67 4.44
CA SER A 106 13.73 2.37 3.52
C SER A 106 13.73 0.89 3.07
N ASP A 107 13.62 -0.05 4.01
CA ASP A 107 13.55 -1.49 3.75
C ASP A 107 12.43 -1.86 2.76
N TYR A 108 11.25 -1.25 2.89
CA TYR A 108 10.14 -1.48 1.98
C TYR A 108 10.38 -0.87 0.60
N GLY A 109 10.98 0.32 0.55
CA GLY A 109 11.38 0.96 -0.70
C GLY A 109 12.38 0.12 -1.50
N GLU A 110 13.37 -0.47 -0.83
CA GLU A 110 14.34 -1.39 -1.44
C GLU A 110 13.67 -2.67 -1.94
N TRP A 111 12.81 -3.28 -1.11
CA TRP A 111 12.05 -4.46 -1.49
C TRP A 111 11.14 -4.22 -2.70
N LEU A 112 10.45 -3.08 -2.77
CA LEU A 112 9.65 -2.68 -3.93
C LEU A 112 10.48 -2.51 -5.20
N GLN A 113 11.73 -2.07 -5.08
CA GLN A 113 12.62 -1.91 -6.23
C GLN A 113 13.05 -3.27 -6.79
N GLN A 114 13.28 -4.27 -5.93
CA GLN A 114 13.60 -5.64 -6.33
C GLN A 114 12.42 -6.30 -7.06
N LEU A 115 11.19 -6.11 -6.58
CA LEU A 115 9.97 -6.65 -7.24
C LEU A 115 9.74 -6.13 -8.66
N LYS A 116 10.18 -4.90 -8.98
CA LYS A 116 10.03 -4.35 -10.36
C LYS A 116 10.99 -4.95 -11.37
N THR A 117 12.06 -5.58 -10.89
CA THR A 117 13.16 -6.11 -11.71
C THR A 117 13.13 -7.63 -11.87
N ALA A 118 12.24 -8.31 -11.14
CA ALA A 118 11.94 -9.74 -11.28
C ALA A 118 10.75 -9.94 -12.22
#